data_AF-A0A8C5QVR8-F1
#
_entry.id   AF-A0A8C5QVR8-F1
#
_cell.length_a   1.000
_cell.length_b   1.000
_cell.length_c   1.000
_cell.angle_alpha   90.00
_cell.angle_beta   90.00
_cell.angle_gamma   90.00
#
_symmetry.space_group_name_H-M   'P 1'
#
loop_
_entity.id
_entity.type
_entity.pdbx_description
1 polymer ?
#
loop_
_entity_poly.entity_id
_entity_poly.type
_entity_poly.pdbx_seq_one_letter_code
_entity_poly.pdbx_strand_id
1 'polypeptide(L)'
;LEASKLKLLDGIEETPPLHPVKVEVEEKCGKNFTKFDAVCYKKQVVAGMNYFVKVRGQGAYSSCLAIYVALPHENQPPSFHSVQQDKTQEDEILYF
;
A
#
# COMPACT_ATOMS: atom_id res chain seq x y z
N LEU A 1 17.29 -8.31 16.42
CA LEU A 1 16.55 -8.50 15.15
C LEU A 1 15.27 -7.69 15.28
N GLU A 2 15.38 -6.37 15.11
CA GLU A 2 14.23 -5.45 15.25
C GLU A 2 13.30 -5.66 14.06
N ALA A 3 12.14 -6.27 14.30
CA ALA A 3 11.06 -6.29 13.33
C ALA A 3 10.74 -4.82 13.01
N SER A 4 10.94 -4.42 11.76
CA SER A 4 10.64 -3.07 11.29
C SER A 4 9.16 -2.80 11.52
N LYS A 5 8.86 -2.15 12.65
CA LYS A 5 7.49 -1.87 13.08
C LYS A 5 6.86 -0.98 12.02
N LEU A 6 5.91 -1.52 11.25
CA LEU A 6 5.14 -0.77 10.27
C LEU A 6 4.60 0.48 10.95
N LYS A 7 4.96 1.68 10.46
CA LYS A 7 4.50 2.92 11.07
C LYS A 7 3.06 3.14 10.63
N LEU A 8 2.17 2.61 11.45
CA LEU A 8 0.73 2.81 11.38
C LEU A 8 0.43 4.28 11.69
N LEU A 9 -0.14 5.01 10.73
CA LEU A 9 -0.49 6.42 10.92
C LEU A 9 -1.88 6.59 11.56
N ASP A 10 -2.75 5.57 11.48
CA ASP A 10 -4.17 5.66 11.88
C ASP A 10 -4.59 4.77 13.06
N GLY A 11 -3.65 4.19 13.83
CA GLY A 11 -3.93 3.60 15.15
C GLY A 11 -4.66 2.25 15.25
N ILE A 12 -4.93 1.53 14.16
CA ILE A 12 -5.51 0.16 14.17
C ILE A 12 -4.50 -0.90 13.64
N GLU A 13 -4.15 -1.91 14.44
CA GLU A 13 -3.21 -3.03 14.12
C GLU A 13 -3.76 -4.00 13.06
N GLU A 14 -3.98 -3.52 11.84
CA GLU A 14 -4.22 -4.39 10.68
C GLU A 14 -3.14 -4.17 9.63
N THR A 15 -2.71 -5.23 8.94
CA THR A 15 -1.74 -5.13 7.85
C THR A 15 -2.46 -4.84 6.53
N PRO A 16 -1.97 -3.92 5.68
CA PRO A 16 -2.58 -3.66 4.38
C PRO A 16 -2.44 -4.88 3.45
N PRO A 17 -3.43 -5.17 2.59
CA PRO A 17 -3.42 -6.34 1.73
C PRO A 17 -2.52 -6.14 0.49
N LEU A 18 -1.21 -6.20 0.69
CA LEU A 18 -0.21 -5.99 -0.37
C LEU A 18 -0.08 -7.19 -1.32
N HIS A 19 0.11 -8.40 -0.78
CA HIS A 19 0.43 -9.57 -1.59
C HIS A 19 -0.57 -9.87 -2.72
N PRO A 20 -1.91 -9.71 -2.53
CA PRO A 20 -2.88 -9.95 -3.59
C PRO A 20 -2.71 -9.04 -4.82
N VAL A 21 -2.17 -7.83 -4.63
CA VAL A 21 -2.05 -6.82 -5.71
C VAL A 21 -0.64 -6.71 -6.30
N LYS A 22 0.33 -7.50 -5.80
CA LYS A 22 1.75 -7.35 -6.15
C LYS A 22 2.00 -7.42 -7.66
N VAL A 23 1.45 -8.43 -8.32
CA VAL A 23 1.67 -8.67 -9.76
C VAL A 23 1.21 -7.47 -10.59
N GLU A 24 -0.01 -6.99 -10.34
CA GLU A 24 -0.57 -5.85 -11.05
C GLU A 24 0.24 -4.56 -10.80
N VAL A 25 0.73 -4.38 -9.57
CA VAL A 25 1.60 -3.24 -9.23
C VAL A 25 2.95 -3.32 -9.96
N GLU A 26 3.55 -4.50 -10.05
CA GLU A 26 4.82 -4.72 -10.77
C GLU A 26 4.68 -4.44 -12.27
N GLU A 27 3.59 -4.93 -12.88
CA GLU A 27 3.23 -4.66 -14.28
C GLU A 27 3.01 -3.16 -14.51
N LYS A 28 2.25 -2.50 -13.64
CA LYS A 28 1.94 -1.06 -13.76
C LYS A 28 3.17 -0.18 -13.55
N CYS A 29 4.08 -0.57 -12.66
CA CYS A 29 5.30 0.17 -12.40
C CYS A 29 6.43 -0.14 -13.39
N GLY A 30 6.29 -1.20 -14.20
CA GLY A 30 7.35 -1.67 -15.11
C GLY A 30 8.60 -2.15 -14.37
N LYS A 31 8.47 -2.60 -13.11
CA LYS A 31 9.59 -3.04 -12.28
C LYS A 31 9.16 -4.12 -11.29
N ASN A 32 10.08 -5.01 -10.96
CA ASN A 32 9.86 -6.06 -9.96
C ASN A 32 10.32 -5.58 -8.57
N PHE A 33 9.53 -5.86 -7.54
CA PHE A 33 9.86 -5.58 -6.15
C PHE A 33 10.46 -6.84 -5.50
N THR A 34 11.77 -6.81 -5.23
CA THR A 34 12.47 -7.88 -4.49
C THR A 34 11.89 -8.05 -3.08
N LYS A 35 11.50 -6.94 -2.45
CA LYS A 35 10.73 -6.90 -1.20
C LYS A 35 9.51 -6.02 -1.41
N PHE A 36 8.34 -6.55 -1.06
CA PHE A 36 7.06 -5.86 -1.24
C PHE A 36 6.42 -5.60 0.12
N ASP A 37 7.15 -4.86 0.95
CA ASP A 37 6.80 -4.56 2.32
C ASP A 37 6.29 -3.12 2.44
N ALA A 38 5.25 -2.92 3.26
CA ALA A 38 4.78 -1.59 3.61
C ALA A 38 5.75 -0.89 4.59
N VAL A 39 5.92 0.42 4.41
CA VAL A 39 6.68 1.31 5.32
C VAL A 39 5.73 2.03 6.26
N CYS A 40 4.65 2.57 5.69
CA CYS A 40 3.55 3.22 6.39
C CYS A 40 2.31 3.20 5.48
N TYR A 41 1.14 3.44 6.06
CA TYR A 41 -0.09 3.53 5.30
C TYR A 41 -1.12 4.45 5.96
N LYS A 42 -2.07 4.93 5.16
CA LYS A 42 -3.32 5.59 5.61
C LYS A 42 -4.53 4.77 5.17
N LYS A 43 -5.64 4.87 5.89
CA LYS A 43 -6.93 4.29 5.51
C LYS A 43 -7.95 5.38 5.17
N GLN A 44 -8.94 5.04 4.35
CA GLN A 44 -10.09 5.88 4.07
C GLN A 44 -11.33 4.99 3.93
N VAL A 45 -12.30 5.19 4.82
CA VAL A 45 -13.59 4.49 4.78
C VAL A 45 -14.43 5.03 3.62
N VAL A 46 -14.97 4.12 2.81
CA VAL A 46 -15.89 4.38 1.69
C VAL A 46 -17.03 3.36 1.75
N ALA A 47 -17.69 3.04 0.63
CA ALA A 47 -18.51 1.82 0.52
C ALA A 47 -17.60 0.57 0.48
N GLY A 48 -16.71 0.43 1.47
CA GLY A 48 -15.51 -0.40 1.45
C GLY A 48 -14.39 0.32 2.22
N MET A 49 -13.14 -0.02 1.95
CA MET A 49 -11.98 0.61 2.56
C MET A 49 -10.86 0.82 1.53
N ASN A 50 -10.42 2.05 1.37
CA ASN A 50 -9.20 2.36 0.62
C ASN A 50 -8.00 2.33 1.57
N TYR A 51 -6.92 1.69 1.12
CA TYR A 51 -5.61 1.67 1.74
C TYR A 51 -4.62 2.42 0.85
N PHE A 52 -4.03 3.48 1.39
CA PHE A 52 -2.95 4.21 0.75
C PHE A 52 -1.64 3.77 1.38
N VAL A 53 -0.88 2.93 0.69
CA VAL A 53 0.25 2.19 1.26
C VAL A 53 1.55 2.63 0.61
N LYS A 54 2.49 3.12 1.41
CA LYS A 54 3.84 3.39 0.93
C LYS A 54 4.66 2.12 1.00
N VAL A 55 5.10 1.62 -0.15
CA VAL A 55 5.98 0.45 -0.26
C VAL A 55 7.42 0.90 -0.52
N ARG A 56 8.37 0.19 0.08
CA ARG A 56 9.80 0.49 -0.05
C ARG A 56 10.27 0.21 -1.49
N GLY A 57 10.90 1.21 -2.11
CA GLY A 57 11.57 1.07 -3.40
C GLY A 57 13.08 0.88 -3.25
N GLN A 58 13.83 1.21 -4.30
CA GLN A 58 15.30 1.18 -4.28
C GLN A 58 15.85 2.47 -3.65
N GLY A 59 16.74 2.34 -2.67
CA GLY A 59 17.36 3.50 -2.01
C GLY A 59 16.36 4.33 -1.19
N ALA A 60 16.32 5.64 -1.44
CA ALA A 60 15.41 6.57 -0.77
C ALA A 60 14.00 6.62 -1.40
N TYR A 61 13.82 6.00 -2.57
CA TYR A 61 12.57 6.03 -3.31
C TYR A 61 11.55 5.03 -2.77
N SER A 62 10.29 5.35 -2.99
CA SER A 62 9.12 4.59 -2.58
C SER A 62 7.99 4.78 -3.60
N SER A 63 7.04 3.85 -3.61
CA SER A 63 5.80 3.99 -4.36
C SER A 63 4.64 4.07 -3.36
N CYS A 64 3.66 4.94 -3.62
CA CYS A 64 2.41 4.96 -2.87
C CYS A 64 1.34 4.25 -3.69
N LEU A 65 0.73 3.21 -3.11
CA LEU A 65 -0.30 2.39 -3.72
C LEU A 65 -1.65 2.77 -3.15
N ALA A 66 -2.69 2.82 -3.99
CA ALA A 66 -4.08 2.80 -3.55
C ALA A 66 -4.64 1.40 -3.78
N ILE A 67 -5.13 0.77 -2.71
CA ILE A 67 -5.71 -0.58 -2.72
C ILE A 67 -7.12 -0.48 -2.17
N TYR A 68 -8.09 -1.02 -2.89
CA TYR A 68 -9.47 -1.08 -2.46
C TYR A 68 -9.78 -2.44 -1.84
N VAL A 69 -10.50 -2.42 -0.72
CA VAL A 69 -11.06 -3.60 -0.06
C VAL A 69 -12.57 -3.43 0.01
N ALA A 70 -13.29 -4.34 -0.62
CA ALA A 70 -14.75 -4.37 -0.60
C ALA A 70 -15.31 -4.62 0.81
N LEU A 71 -16.61 -4.37 0.99
CA LEU A 71 -17.27 -4.68 2.25
C LEU A 71 -17.27 -6.20 2.52
N PRO A 72 -17.24 -6.65 3.79
CA PRO A 72 -17.10 -8.08 4.09
C PRO A 72 -18.16 -9.00 3.46
N HIS A 73 -19.37 -8.50 3.23
CA HIS A 73 -20.46 -9.28 2.63
C HIS A 73 -20.36 -9.42 1.10
N GLU A 74 -19.55 -8.58 0.44
CA GLU A 74 -19.36 -8.63 -1.01
C GLU A 74 -18.43 -9.77 -1.44
N ASN A 75 -17.65 -10.32 -0.50
CA ASN A 75 -16.72 -11.43 -0.70
C ASN A 75 -15.78 -11.24 -1.91
N GLN A 76 -15.38 -9.99 -2.18
CA GLN A 76 -14.42 -9.68 -3.24
C GLN A 76 -12.99 -9.63 -2.68
N PRO A 77 -11.99 -10.07 -3.46
CA PRO A 77 -10.59 -9.89 -3.08
C PRO A 77 -10.21 -8.39 -3.11
N PRO A 78 -9.16 -7.98 -2.37
CA PRO A 78 -8.57 -6.66 -2.51
C PRO A 78 -8.12 -6.40 -3.95
N SER A 79 -8.31 -5.17 -4.43
CA SER A 79 -7.95 -4.77 -5.80
C SER A 79 -7.01 -3.57 -5.80
N PHE A 80 -6.08 -3.55 -6.75
CA PHE A 80 -5.25 -2.38 -7.01
C PHE A 80 -6.10 -1.30 -7.67
N HIS A 81 -5.90 -0.05 -7.28
CA HIS A 81 -6.60 1.09 -7.88
C HIS A 81 -5.65 2.01 -8.63
N SER A 82 -4.57 2.46 -7.98
CA SER A 82 -3.63 3.43 -8.57
C SER A 82 -2.28 3.42 -7.86
N VAL A 83 -1.26 3.98 -8.51
CA VAL A 83 0.10 4.12 -7.95
C VAL A 83 0.68 5.49 -8.25
N GLN A 84 1.36 6.06 -7.26
CA GLN A 84 2.29 7.17 -7.44
C GLN A 84 3.72 6.65 -7.27
N GLN A 85 4.57 6.89 -8.28
CA GLN A 85 5.98 6.51 -8.26
C GLN A 85 6.87 7.70 -7.84
N ASP A 86 8.15 7.42 -7.64
CA ASP A 86 9.20 8.41 -7.37
C ASP A 86 8.95 9.29 -6.14
N LYS A 87 8.29 8.71 -5.13
CA LYS A 87 8.09 9.32 -3.82
C LYS A 87 9.27 9.04 -2.90
N THR A 88 9.46 9.85 -1.88
CA THR A 88 10.43 9.59 -0.80
C THR A 88 9.74 8.97 0.41
N GLN A 89 10.49 8.38 1.34
CA GLN A 89 9.92 7.89 2.60
C GLN A 89 9.27 9.01 3.43
N GLU A 90 9.77 10.24 3.31
CA GLU A 90 9.32 11.43 4.05
C GLU A 90 8.06 12.06 3.46
N ASP A 91 7.77 11.84 2.17
CA ASP A 91 6.59 12.40 1.53
C ASP A 91 5.30 12.04 2.29
N GLU A 92 4.36 12.97 2.37
CA GLU A 92 3.07 12.64 2.94
C GLU A 92 2.31 11.64 2.03
N ILE A 93 1.60 10.70 2.66
CA ILE A 93 0.60 9.89 1.94
C ILE A 93 -0.62 10.77 1.66
N LEU A 94 -0.84 11.10 0.40
CA LEU A 94 -2.01 11.83 -0.09
C LEU A 94 -3.09 10.86 -0.61
N TYR A 95 -4.32 11.35 -0.73
CA TYR A 95 -5.42 10.65 -1.38
C TYR A 95 -5.39 10.94 -2.90
N PHE A 96 -5.52 9.91 -3.74
CA PHE A 96 -5.44 9.99 -5.20
C PHE A 96 -6.15 8.82 -5.89
#